data_AF-A0A5E6NUF2-F1
#
_entry.id   AF-A0A5E6NUF2-F1
#
_cell.length_a   1.000
_cell.length_b   1.000
_cell.length_c   1.000
_cell.angle_alpha   90.00
_cell.angle_beta   90.00
_cell.angle_gamma   90.00
#
_symmetry.space_group_name_H-M   'P 1'
#
loop_
_entity.id
_entity.type
_entity.pdbx_description
1 polymer ?
#
loop_
_entity_poly.entity_id
_entity_poly.type
_entity_poly.pdbx_seq_one_letter_code
_entity_poly.pdbx_strand_id
1 'polypeptide(L)'
;MLTEGVKVSYQKEGSQRGDLVWLVDFDNPENNDFVVANQLTVIENGVNKRPDVVLFVNGLPLVVIELKNAADKNASVKSAYKQLQTYKASIPSLFTYNGLMIISDGLEAKAGSLSAGLSRFMAWKTADGKEEASHLVSQLKPD
;
A
#
# COMPACT_ATOMS: atom_id res chain seq x y z
N MET A 1 3.08 -9.28 14.65
CA MET A 1 2.36 -8.06 15.14
C MET A 1 1.02 -7.84 14.45
N LEU A 2 0.95 -7.49 13.15
CA LEU A 2 -0.34 -7.19 12.48
C LEU A 2 -1.32 -8.39 12.51
N THR A 3 -0.80 -9.61 12.37
CA THR A 3 -1.60 -10.86 12.33
C THR A 3 -1.60 -11.64 13.64
N GLU A 4 -0.85 -11.19 14.66
CA GLU A 4 -0.64 -11.95 15.91
C GLU A 4 -1.24 -11.23 17.12
N GLY A 5 -1.84 -10.06 16.89
CA GLY A 5 -2.26 -9.14 17.94
C GLY A 5 -1.08 -8.49 18.68
N VAL A 6 -1.39 -7.42 19.39
CA VAL A 6 -0.47 -6.75 20.32
C VAL A 6 -0.87 -7.14 21.73
N LYS A 7 0.05 -7.77 22.47
CA LYS A 7 -0.18 -8.10 23.87
C LYS A 7 -0.26 -6.83 24.71
N VAL A 8 -1.36 -6.67 25.43
CA VAL A 8 -1.56 -5.57 26.37
C VAL A 8 -1.86 -6.12 27.76
N SER A 9 -1.54 -5.32 28.78
CA SER A 9 -1.97 -5.57 30.15
C SER A 9 -2.81 -4.40 30.63
N TYR A 10 -3.94 -4.68 31.26
CA TYR A 10 -4.81 -3.66 31.85
C TYR A 10 -5.36 -4.12 33.19
N GLN A 11 -5.79 -3.15 34.00
CA GLN A 11 -6.42 -3.40 35.30
C GLN A 11 -7.93 -3.58 35.10
N LYS A 12 -8.49 -4.69 35.59
CA LYS A 12 -9.93 -4.93 35.66
C LYS A 12 -10.27 -5.49 37.03
N GLU A 13 -11.18 -4.81 37.73
CA GLU A 13 -11.65 -5.21 39.07
C GLU A 13 -10.51 -5.38 40.10
N GLY A 14 -9.49 -4.51 40.04
CA GLY A 14 -8.34 -4.57 40.96
C GLY A 14 -7.32 -5.67 40.66
N SER A 15 -7.48 -6.41 39.56
CA SER A 15 -6.55 -7.44 39.09
C SER A 15 -5.92 -7.06 37.74
N GLN A 16 -4.65 -7.38 37.55
CA GLN A 16 -3.99 -7.25 36.25
C GLN A 16 -4.41 -8.40 35.34
N ARG A 17 -4.92 -8.09 34.14
CA ARG A 17 -5.27 -9.05 33.09
C ARG A 17 -4.46 -8.79 31.84
N GLY A 18 -4.14 -9.85 31.11
CA GLY A 18 -3.52 -9.79 29.78
C GLY A 18 -4.56 -10.01 28.68
N ASP A 19 -4.40 -9.33 27.56
CA ASP A 19 -5.30 -9.46 26.40
C ASP A 19 -4.55 -9.15 25.09
N LEU A 20 -5.20 -9.40 23.95
CA LEU A 20 -4.69 -9.09 22.62
C LEU A 20 -5.52 -7.99 21.97
N VAL A 21 -4.84 -6.93 21.55
CA VAL A 21 -5.43 -5.91 20.67
C VAL A 21 -5.12 -6.27 19.22
N TRP A 22 -6.16 -6.38 18.40
CA TRP A 22 -6.04 -6.62 16.96
C TRP A 22 -6.00 -5.30 16.22
N LEU A 23 -4.97 -5.10 15.41
CA LEU A 23 -4.80 -3.87 14.63
C LEU A 23 -5.58 -3.91 13.30
N VAL A 24 -5.87 -5.11 12.81
CA VAL A 24 -6.67 -5.38 11.62
C VAL A 24 -7.56 -6.58 11.94
N ASP A 25 -8.87 -6.43 11.73
CA ASP A 25 -9.83 -7.52 11.82
C ASP A 25 -9.84 -8.28 10.49
N PHE A 26 -9.15 -9.42 10.44
CA PHE A 26 -9.09 -10.25 9.24
C PHE A 26 -10.30 -11.18 9.11
N ASP A 27 -11.01 -11.45 10.20
CA ASP A 27 -12.16 -12.34 10.22
C ASP A 27 -13.41 -11.63 9.68
N ASN A 28 -13.57 -10.35 10.03
CA ASN A 28 -14.65 -9.48 9.56
C ASN A 28 -14.07 -8.17 8.99
N PRO A 29 -13.61 -8.16 7.73
CA PRO A 29 -12.92 -7.01 7.13
C PRO A 29 -13.70 -5.69 7.17
N GLU A 30 -15.02 -5.74 7.16
CA GLU A 30 -15.93 -4.60 7.23
C GLU A 30 -15.87 -3.83 8.56
N ASN A 31 -15.28 -4.43 9.61
CA ASN A 31 -15.03 -3.76 10.88
C ASN A 31 -13.82 -2.81 10.81
N ASN A 32 -13.04 -2.84 9.73
CA ASN A 32 -11.89 -1.96 9.57
C ASN A 32 -12.27 -0.64 8.88
N ASP A 33 -11.59 0.42 9.27
CA ASP A 33 -11.63 1.71 8.58
C ASP A 33 -10.65 1.71 7.41
N PHE A 34 -11.18 1.90 6.19
CA PHE A 34 -10.38 2.01 4.96
C PHE A 34 -10.33 3.45 4.48
N VAL A 35 -9.12 3.98 4.27
CA VAL A 35 -8.92 5.34 3.74
C VAL A 35 -8.00 5.31 2.54
N VAL A 36 -8.44 5.96 1.46
CA VAL A 36 -7.63 6.23 0.25
C VAL A 36 -7.20 7.69 0.33
N ALA A 37 -5.90 7.94 0.48
CA ALA A 37 -5.35 9.29 0.48
C ALA A 37 -4.64 9.58 -0.83
N ASN A 38 -5.16 10.54 -1.59
CA ASN A 38 -4.53 11.02 -2.81
C ASN A 38 -3.51 12.11 -2.48
N GLN A 39 -2.32 12.03 -3.07
CA GLN A 39 -1.30 13.07 -3.00
C GLN A 39 -0.94 13.51 -1.57
N LEU A 40 -0.88 12.55 -0.64
CA LEU A 40 -0.51 12.77 0.75
C LEU A 40 0.95 13.22 0.84
N THR A 41 1.22 14.37 1.49
CA THR A 41 2.59 14.82 1.73
C THR A 41 3.14 14.21 3.01
N VAL A 42 4.27 13.52 2.90
CA VAL A 42 5.02 12.95 4.02
C VAL A 42 6.31 13.75 4.17
N ILE A 43 6.59 14.16 5.40
CA ILE A 43 7.76 14.96 5.77
C ILE A 43 8.59 14.15 6.75
N GLU A 44 9.82 13.84 6.38
CA GLU A 44 10.77 13.14 7.25
C GLU A 44 12.15 13.79 7.13
N ASN A 45 12.75 14.17 8.25
CA ASN A 45 14.08 14.79 8.31
C ASN A 45 14.27 15.98 7.34
N GLY A 46 13.24 16.81 7.19
CA GLY A 46 13.25 17.97 6.28
C GLY A 46 13.07 17.63 4.79
N VAL A 47 12.90 16.35 4.44
CA VAL A 47 12.60 15.90 3.08
C VAL A 47 11.10 15.73 2.92
N ASN A 48 10.56 16.37 1.88
CA ASN A 48 9.16 16.28 1.51
C ASN A 48 9.00 15.32 0.33
N LYS A 49 8.10 14.35 0.45
CA LYS A 49 7.66 13.49 -0.65
C LYS A 49 6.13 13.40 -0.68
N ARG A 50 5.60 13.14 -1.86
CA ARG A 50 4.16 13.09 -2.11
C ARG A 50 3.87 11.91 -3.03
N PRO A 51 3.62 10.71 -2.47
CA PRO A 51 3.14 9.60 -3.26
C PRO A 51 1.78 9.91 -3.89
N ASP A 52 1.47 9.27 -5.02
CA ASP A 52 0.22 9.51 -5.74
C ASP A 52 -0.99 9.01 -4.93
N VAL A 53 -0.92 7.80 -4.40
CA VAL A 53 -1.97 7.23 -3.54
C VAL A 53 -1.37 6.40 -2.41
N VAL A 54 -1.95 6.54 -1.21
CA VAL A 54 -1.65 5.68 -0.05
C VAL A 54 -2.95 5.11 0.50
N LEU A 55 -3.00 3.79 0.72
CA LEU A 55 -4.14 3.13 1.33
C LEU A 55 -3.85 2.82 2.79
N PHE A 56 -4.79 3.21 3.65
CA PHE A 56 -4.74 2.99 5.08
C PHE A 56 -5.80 1.98 5.50
N VAL A 57 -5.43 1.14 6.47
CA VAL A 57 -6.35 0.30 7.23
C VAL A 57 -6.17 0.64 8.70
N ASN A 58 -7.23 1.12 9.36
CA ASN A 58 -7.20 1.57 10.77
C ASN A 58 -6.06 2.58 11.05
N GLY A 59 -5.78 3.46 10.07
CA GLY A 59 -4.71 4.46 10.15
C GLY A 59 -3.29 3.96 9.83
N LEU A 60 -3.09 2.68 9.50
CA LEU A 60 -1.80 2.11 9.11
C LEU A 60 -1.58 2.19 7.59
N PRO A 61 -0.48 2.77 7.08
CA PRO A 61 -0.20 2.88 5.65
C PRO A 61 0.24 1.53 5.05
N LEU A 62 -0.72 0.68 4.67
CA LEU A 62 -0.43 -0.67 4.21
C LEU A 62 -0.06 -0.75 2.72
N VAL A 63 -0.55 0.19 1.88
CA VAL A 63 -0.28 0.19 0.44
C VAL A 63 0.19 1.56 -0.04
N VAL A 64 1.23 1.58 -0.87
CA VAL A 64 1.71 2.79 -1.56
C VAL A 64 1.65 2.54 -3.07
N ILE A 65 1.05 3.48 -3.81
CA ILE A 65 0.82 3.36 -5.25
C ILE A 65 1.45 4.57 -5.94
N GLU A 66 2.25 4.30 -6.98
CA GLU A 66 2.77 5.33 -7.89
C GLU A 66 2.22 5.14 -9.31
N LEU A 67 1.76 6.25 -9.89
CA LEU A 67 1.09 6.30 -11.18
C LEU A 67 1.89 7.16 -12.15
N LYS A 68 1.96 6.73 -13.41
CA LYS A 68 2.44 7.54 -14.54
C LYS A 68 1.32 7.77 -15.53
N ASN A 69 1.45 8.87 -16.25
CA ASN A 69 0.52 9.23 -17.31
C ASN A 69 0.85 8.43 -18.58
N ALA A 70 -0.10 7.65 -19.09
CA ALA A 70 0.06 6.88 -20.32
C ALA A 70 0.37 7.74 -21.57
N ALA A 71 0.04 9.04 -21.54
CA ALA A 71 0.34 9.97 -22.62
C ALA A 71 1.81 10.46 -22.61
N ASP A 72 2.55 10.27 -21.52
CA ASP A 72 3.97 10.63 -21.46
C ASP A 72 4.81 9.50 -22.07
N LYS A 73 5.55 9.81 -23.14
CA LYS A 73 6.42 8.84 -23.83
C LYS A 73 7.56 8.30 -22.95
N ASN A 74 7.84 8.96 -21.83
CA ASN A 74 8.83 8.52 -20.84
C ASN A 74 8.19 7.79 -19.64
N ALA A 75 6.86 7.68 -19.59
CA ALA A 75 6.16 6.89 -18.58
C ALA A 75 6.53 5.42 -18.75
N SER A 76 6.93 4.80 -17.65
CA SER A 76 7.14 3.36 -17.60
C SER A 76 6.96 2.89 -16.16
N VAL A 77 6.51 1.65 -15.99
CA VAL A 77 6.56 0.99 -14.68
C VAL A 77 7.94 1.08 -14.01
N LYS A 78 9.03 1.11 -14.80
CA LYS A 78 10.39 1.29 -14.29
C LYS A 78 10.62 2.66 -13.65
N SER A 79 10.05 3.74 -14.18
CA SER A 79 10.18 5.08 -13.58
C SER A 79 9.34 5.21 -12.31
N ALA A 80 8.13 4.66 -12.28
CA ALA A 80 7.30 4.54 -11.07
C ALA A 80 8.02 3.72 -9.97
N TYR A 81 8.61 2.58 -10.33
CA TYR A 81 9.40 1.77 -9.39
C TYR A 81 10.59 2.53 -8.79
N LYS A 82 11.30 3.34 -9.60
CA LYS A 82 12.39 4.19 -9.12
C LYS A 82 11.92 5.25 -8.12
N GLN A 83 10.73 5.82 -8.30
CA GLN A 83 10.16 6.73 -7.31
C GLN A 83 9.87 6.02 -5.99
N LEU A 84 9.28 4.82 -6.03
CA LEU A 84 9.09 4.04 -4.80
C LEU A 84 10.42 3.78 -4.08
N GLN A 85 11.49 3.44 -4.81
CA GLN A 85 12.82 3.28 -4.17
C GLN A 85 13.33 4.59 -3.56
N THR A 86 13.04 5.73 -4.19
CA THR A 86 13.39 7.04 -3.64
C THR A 86 12.61 7.31 -2.35
N TYR A 87 11.30 7.03 -2.32
CA TYR A 87 10.49 7.20 -1.10
C TYR A 87 10.96 6.29 0.02
N LYS A 88 11.24 5.01 -0.26
CA LYS A 88 11.80 4.09 0.74
C LYS A 88 13.09 4.63 1.38
N ALA A 89 13.93 5.30 0.60
CA ALA A 89 15.18 5.88 1.09
C ALA A 89 14.97 7.20 1.84
N SER A 90 14.03 8.05 1.40
CA SER A 90 13.87 9.41 1.92
C SER A 90 12.82 9.58 3.02
N ILE A 91 11.79 8.73 3.01
CA ILE A 91 10.66 8.73 3.96
C ILE A 91 10.37 7.30 4.47
N PRO A 92 11.35 6.58 5.03
CA PRO A 92 11.20 5.18 5.41
C PRO A 92 10.07 4.93 6.43
N SER A 93 9.69 5.93 7.23
CA SER A 93 8.58 5.82 8.19
C SER A 93 7.23 5.47 7.54
N LEU A 94 7.00 5.92 6.30
CA LEU A 94 5.80 5.55 5.54
C LEU A 94 5.72 4.04 5.26
N PHE A 95 6.87 3.36 5.23
CA PHE A 95 6.97 1.96 4.85
C PHE A 95 7.08 0.99 6.04
N THR A 96 7.03 1.48 7.28
CA THR A 96 7.16 0.63 8.49
C THR A 96 6.10 -0.48 8.54
N TYR A 97 4.88 -0.18 8.12
CA TYR A 97 3.76 -1.13 8.06
C TYR A 97 3.38 -1.55 6.63
N ASN A 98 4.14 -1.13 5.63
CA ASN A 98 3.79 -1.38 4.24
C ASN A 98 3.80 -2.89 3.95
N GLY A 99 2.67 -3.40 3.46
CA GLY A 99 2.54 -4.77 2.99
C GLY A 99 2.69 -4.90 1.47
N LEU A 100 2.28 -3.87 0.73
CA LEU A 100 2.18 -3.92 -0.73
C LEU A 100 2.58 -2.59 -1.38
N MET A 101 3.27 -2.67 -2.51
CA MET A 101 3.53 -1.52 -3.37
C MET A 101 2.98 -1.79 -4.76
N ILE A 102 2.40 -0.77 -5.38
CA ILE A 102 1.84 -0.84 -6.73
C ILE A 102 2.47 0.24 -7.61
N ILE A 103 2.77 -0.12 -8.86
CA ILE A 103 3.26 0.79 -9.90
C ILE A 103 2.38 0.66 -11.13
N SER A 104 2.05 1.78 -11.76
CA SER A 104 1.37 1.76 -13.05
C SER A 104 1.86 2.88 -13.96
N ASP A 105 1.82 2.65 -15.27
CA ASP A 105 2.01 3.67 -16.29
C ASP A 105 0.74 4.00 -17.07
N GLY A 106 -0.42 3.57 -16.57
CA GLY A 106 -1.71 3.74 -17.20
C GLY A 106 -2.04 2.71 -18.28
N LEU A 107 -1.06 1.92 -18.74
CA LEU A 107 -1.28 0.78 -19.65
C LEU A 107 -1.19 -0.55 -18.90
N GLU A 108 -0.18 -0.70 -18.04
CA GLU A 108 -0.05 -1.83 -17.15
C GLU A 108 0.05 -1.40 -15.69
N ALA A 109 -0.37 -2.29 -14.78
CA ALA A 109 -0.17 -2.16 -13.35
C ALA A 109 0.58 -3.39 -12.83
N LYS A 110 1.53 -3.19 -11.92
CA LYS A 110 2.28 -4.27 -11.26
C LYS A 110 2.32 -4.06 -9.76
N ALA A 111 2.34 -5.16 -9.02
CA ALA A 111 2.44 -5.14 -7.57
C ALA A 111 3.61 -5.98 -7.07
N GLY A 112 4.20 -5.55 -5.95
CA GLY A 112 5.31 -6.23 -5.30
C GLY A 112 5.41 -5.87 -3.82
N SER A 113 6.10 -6.71 -3.05
CA SER A 113 6.36 -6.46 -1.63
C SER A 113 7.48 -5.42 -1.42
N LEU A 114 7.65 -4.93 -0.19
CA LEU A 114 8.64 -3.91 0.17
C LEU A 114 10.07 -4.24 -0.31
N SER A 115 10.47 -5.52 -0.23
CA SER A 115 11.82 -6.00 -0.60
C SER A 115 11.92 -6.56 -2.03
N ALA A 116 10.83 -6.54 -2.80
CA ALA A 116 10.83 -7.03 -4.17
C ALA A 116 11.65 -6.12 -5.08
N GLY A 117 12.54 -6.73 -5.88
CA GLY A 117 13.13 -6.05 -7.03
C GLY A 117 12.11 -5.92 -8.16
N LEU A 118 12.34 -5.02 -9.12
CA LEU A 118 11.43 -4.79 -10.25
C LEU A 118 11.05 -6.06 -11.02
N SER A 119 11.96 -7.02 -11.17
CA SER A 119 11.67 -8.30 -11.85
C SER A 119 10.66 -9.19 -11.11
N ARG A 120 10.39 -8.91 -9.83
CA ARG A 120 9.40 -9.60 -8.99
C ARG A 120 8.13 -8.76 -8.77
N PHE A 121 8.01 -7.61 -9.43
CA PHE A 121 6.73 -6.92 -9.54
C PHE A 121 5.89 -7.62 -10.60
N MET A 122 4.83 -8.28 -10.17
CA MET A 122 3.98 -9.08 -11.03
C MET A 122 2.83 -8.24 -11.56
N ALA A 123 2.41 -8.48 -12.80
CA ALA A 123 1.23 -7.83 -13.36
C ALA A 123 0.05 -8.01 -12.42
N TRP A 124 -0.67 -6.92 -12.14
CA TRP A 124 -1.95 -6.99 -11.48
C TRP A 124 -2.94 -7.55 -12.49
N LYS A 125 -3.28 -8.84 -12.35
CA LYS A 125 -3.95 -9.57 -13.42
C LYS A 125 -5.47 -9.55 -13.36
N THR A 126 -6.10 -9.11 -12.27
CA THR A 126 -7.54 -9.27 -12.09
C THR A 126 -8.20 -7.93 -11.77
N ALA A 127 -9.27 -7.60 -12.49
CA ALA A 127 -10.04 -6.37 -12.22
C ALA A 127 -11.04 -6.57 -11.06
N ASP A 128 -11.45 -7.82 -10.81
CA ASP A 128 -12.47 -8.21 -9.82
C ASP A 128 -11.94 -9.21 -8.77
N GLY A 129 -10.65 -9.56 -8.83
CA GLY A 129 -10.05 -10.56 -7.95
C GLY A 129 -10.41 -12.02 -8.28
N LYS A 130 -11.19 -12.29 -9.34
CA LYS A 130 -11.71 -13.63 -9.66
C LYS A 130 -11.23 -14.17 -11.00
N GLU A 131 -11.16 -13.34 -12.04
CA GLU A 131 -10.70 -13.76 -13.37
C GLU A 131 -9.53 -12.91 -13.87
N GLU A 132 -8.61 -13.54 -14.61
CA GLU A 132 -7.55 -12.81 -15.31
C GLU A 132 -8.19 -11.84 -16.32
N ALA A 133 -8.01 -10.54 -16.10
CA ALA A 133 -8.37 -9.49 -17.01
C ALA A 133 -7.62 -9.70 -18.32
N SER A 134 -8.38 -9.75 -19.42
CA SER A 134 -7.83 -9.86 -20.77
C SER A 134 -6.78 -8.77 -21.01
N HIS A 135 -5.65 -9.15 -21.62
CA HIS A 135 -4.58 -8.23 -22.03
C HIS A 135 -5.05 -7.14 -23.02
N LEU A 136 -6.27 -7.26 -23.55
CA LEU A 136 -6.88 -6.33 -24.49
C LEU A 136 -7.78 -5.29 -23.82
N VAL A 137 -8.00 -5.38 -22.51
CA VAL A 137 -8.88 -4.46 -21.77
C VAL A 137 -8.03 -3.55 -20.90
N SER A 138 -8.16 -2.23 -21.10
CA SER A 138 -7.60 -1.23 -20.18
C SER A 138 -8.07 -1.55 -18.76
N GLN A 139 -7.12 -1.77 -17.84
CA GLN A 139 -7.44 -2.05 -16.43
C GLN A 139 -7.91 -0.80 -15.67
N LEU A 140 -7.76 0.37 -16.27
CA LEU A 140 -8.37 1.60 -15.82
C LEU A 140 -9.71 1.74 -16.56
N LYS A 141 -10.83 1.61 -15.84
CA LYS A 141 -12.13 2.06 -16.34
C LYS A 141 -12.15 3.59 -16.29
N PRO A 142 -12.43 4.29 -17.40
CA PRO A 142 -12.92 5.66 -17.35
C PRO A 142 -14.38 5.63 -16.91
N ASP A 143 -14.75 6.51 -15.98
CA ASP A 143 -16.16 6.82 -15.65
C ASP A 143 -16.88 7.49 -16.85
#